data_AF-A0A6C1E489-F1
#
_entry.id   AF-A0A6C1E489-F1
#
_cell.length_a   1.000
_cell.length_b   1.000
_cell.length_c   1.000
_cell.angle_alpha   90.00
_cell.angle_beta   90.00
_cell.angle_gamma   90.00
#
_symmetry.space_group_name_H-M   'P 1'
#
loop_
_entity.id
_entity.type
_entity.pdbx_description
1 polymer ?
#
loop_
_entity_poly.entity_id
_entity_poly.type
_entity_poly.pdbx_seq_one_letter_code
_entity_poly.pdbx_strand_id
1 'polypeptide(L)'
;MKDYSVPENHSLNRDELRRRKGYKKGLQLSILLLGEKGSGKLTFLNNLCGQDVSLSDVDDSDIAKDAAIKNGHSIEDTNSEYKTAHLSPGLKLVTKRVYLNDELGVPITLDVILFPGCGDNVDNSQSSTVIKKYLEQQFENVLKEEVRIMRNTKDTDGRPHVCLYFLKSTPRGVKKFDIELMKTICDKVNLIPIIPKADGLTETELALHKDIVRQEILRNDILVFDFKNDNLGETLTLYDMDIDSDTKISNYSPTTKIKDISPFSIVCSNTVHTNTENGVKHIREYEWGSLVVEDQNTSDFIYLKAILLGSHLQELKDVTNNVLYERYRADVLTEKNIHYDIPSSSCIDEGSRGSISNVSTRRSTPSKTLGNLGMSDENTYNIYKEIDEKNKIIENYQKKIDSLEKMLTSPSKNRA
;
A
#
# COMPACT_ATOMS: atom_id res chain seq x y z
N MET A 1 22.42 -24.11 52.54
CA MET A 1 22.52 -22.87 51.75
C MET A 1 22.22 -23.23 50.30
N LYS A 2 21.02 -22.93 49.84
CA LYS A 2 20.66 -23.00 48.41
C LYS A 2 20.17 -21.60 48.07
N ASP A 3 20.96 -20.92 47.26
CA ASP A 3 20.70 -19.55 46.83
C ASP A 3 19.49 -19.51 45.90
N TYR A 4 18.54 -18.62 46.22
CA TYR A 4 17.44 -18.24 45.34
C TYR A 4 17.92 -17.03 44.52
N SER A 5 18.24 -17.23 43.25
CA SER A 5 18.41 -16.15 42.28
C SER A 5 17.05 -15.79 41.68
N VAL A 6 16.60 -14.57 41.93
CA VAL A 6 15.41 -13.94 41.33
C VAL A 6 15.69 -13.66 39.84
N PRO A 7 14.81 -14.03 38.89
CA PRO A 7 14.98 -13.60 37.50
C PRO A 7 14.59 -12.13 37.37
N GLU A 8 15.53 -11.32 36.87
CA GLU A 8 15.35 -9.90 36.57
C GLU A 8 14.26 -9.72 35.50
N ASN A 9 13.27 -8.86 35.82
CA ASN A 9 12.25 -8.43 34.88
C ASN A 9 12.90 -7.49 33.85
N HIS A 10 13.37 -8.04 32.72
CA HIS A 10 13.61 -7.24 31.53
C HIS A 10 12.29 -6.61 31.08
N SER A 11 12.18 -5.30 31.22
CA SER A 11 11.10 -4.52 30.64
C SER A 11 11.10 -4.73 29.12
N LEU A 12 10.17 -5.54 28.63
CA LEU A 12 9.98 -5.85 27.22
C LEU A 12 9.91 -4.55 26.40
N ASN A 13 10.68 -4.51 25.32
CA ASN A 13 10.77 -3.37 24.42
C ASN A 13 9.38 -3.08 23.83
N ARG A 14 9.01 -1.80 23.69
CA ARG A 14 7.67 -1.38 23.21
C ARG A 14 7.35 -1.97 21.83
N ASP A 15 8.37 -2.14 20.99
CA ASP A 15 8.25 -2.73 19.65
C ASP A 15 8.01 -4.23 19.69
N GLU A 16 8.51 -4.92 20.71
CA GLU A 16 8.28 -6.35 20.94
C GLU A 16 6.86 -6.59 21.48
N LEU A 17 6.36 -5.67 22.32
CA LEU A 17 4.97 -5.68 22.78
C LEU A 17 3.98 -5.33 21.65
N ARG A 18 4.38 -4.44 20.72
CA ARG A 18 3.60 -4.07 19.53
C ARG A 18 3.55 -5.22 18.52
N ARG A 19 4.68 -5.92 18.31
CA ARG A 19 4.75 -7.19 17.57
C ARG A 19 3.87 -8.26 18.21
N ARG A 20 3.97 -8.49 19.52
CA ARG A 20 3.12 -9.45 20.27
C ARG A 20 1.62 -9.12 20.30
N LYS A 21 1.24 -7.84 20.30
CA LYS A 21 -0.17 -7.43 20.16
C LYS A 21 -0.67 -7.58 18.71
N GLY A 22 0.21 -7.37 17.73
CA GLY A 22 -0.05 -7.68 16.32
C GLY A 22 -0.29 -9.17 16.10
N TYR A 23 0.50 -10.05 16.72
CA TYR A 23 0.34 -11.50 16.58
C TYR A 23 -1.02 -12.06 17.03
N LYS A 24 -1.76 -11.35 17.91
CA LYS A 24 -3.13 -11.72 18.31
C LYS A 24 -4.23 -11.18 17.38
N LYS A 25 -3.93 -10.16 16.58
CA LYS A 25 -4.81 -9.61 15.54
C LYS A 25 -4.18 -9.95 14.20
N GLY A 26 -4.56 -11.09 13.60
CA GLY A 26 -4.00 -11.57 12.34
C GLY A 26 -3.74 -10.48 11.31
N LEU A 27 -2.63 -10.60 10.58
CA LEU A 27 -2.15 -9.56 9.67
C LEU A 27 -2.93 -9.64 8.36
N GLN A 28 -3.71 -8.60 8.02
CA GLN A 28 -4.41 -8.56 6.73
C GLN A 28 -3.59 -7.83 5.66
N LEU A 29 -3.22 -8.47 4.56
CA LEU A 29 -2.49 -7.83 3.46
C LEU A 29 -3.25 -7.97 2.15
N SER A 30 -3.68 -6.85 1.59
CA SER A 30 -4.24 -6.77 0.24
C SER A 30 -3.16 -6.50 -0.82
N ILE A 31 -3.02 -7.38 -1.81
CA ILE A 31 -2.07 -7.27 -2.93
C ILE A 31 -2.84 -7.14 -4.24
N LEU A 32 -2.49 -6.13 -5.02
CA LEU A 32 -2.95 -5.91 -6.39
C LEU A 32 -1.92 -6.48 -7.38
N LEU A 33 -2.35 -7.36 -8.27
CA LEU A 33 -1.52 -7.97 -9.31
C LEU A 33 -1.89 -7.40 -10.69
N LEU A 34 -0.97 -6.69 -11.32
CA LEU A 34 -1.16 -6.07 -12.65
C LEU A 34 -0.17 -6.61 -13.68
N GLY A 35 -0.60 -6.64 -14.94
CA GLY A 35 0.24 -6.99 -16.10
C GLY A 35 -0.55 -7.74 -17.17
N GLU A 36 0.12 -8.06 -18.28
CA GLU A 36 -0.47 -8.73 -19.45
C GLU A 36 -0.89 -10.18 -19.18
N LYS A 37 -1.82 -10.73 -19.98
CA LYS A 37 -2.16 -12.16 -19.86
C LYS A 37 -0.94 -13.01 -20.23
N GLY A 38 -0.76 -14.09 -19.47
CA GLY A 38 0.39 -14.97 -19.64
C GLY A 38 1.69 -14.46 -19.02
N SER A 39 1.69 -13.35 -18.27
CA SER A 39 2.85 -12.89 -17.51
C SER A 39 3.18 -13.75 -16.27
N GLY A 40 2.35 -14.74 -15.92
CA GLY A 40 2.61 -15.66 -14.81
C GLY A 40 2.05 -15.22 -13.45
N LYS A 41 1.15 -14.23 -13.40
CA LYS A 41 0.53 -13.71 -12.16
C LYS A 41 -0.09 -14.78 -11.28
N LEU A 42 -0.89 -15.68 -11.88
CA LEU A 42 -1.57 -16.75 -11.14
C LEU A 42 -0.57 -17.79 -10.63
N THR A 43 0.41 -18.17 -11.45
CA THR A 43 1.49 -19.07 -11.03
C THR A 43 2.28 -18.47 -9.88
N PHE A 44 2.65 -17.19 -9.95
CA PHE A 44 3.27 -16.48 -8.84
C PHE A 44 2.41 -16.55 -7.57
N LEU A 45 1.10 -16.33 -7.68
CA LEU A 45 0.20 -16.41 -6.54
C LEU A 45 0.17 -17.81 -5.91
N ASN A 46 0.12 -18.87 -6.73
CA ASN A 46 0.16 -20.25 -6.23
C ASN A 46 1.48 -20.53 -5.50
N ASN A 47 2.61 -20.03 -6.04
CA ASN A 47 3.93 -20.20 -5.41
C ASN A 47 4.03 -19.39 -4.10
N LEU A 48 3.46 -18.18 -4.06
CA LEU A 48 3.46 -17.34 -2.86
C LEU A 48 2.63 -17.97 -1.73
N CYS A 49 1.47 -18.54 -2.07
CA CYS A 49 0.57 -19.17 -1.11
C CYS A 49 0.94 -20.62 -0.77
N GLY A 50 1.83 -21.26 -1.54
CA GLY A 50 2.16 -22.69 -1.41
C GLY A 50 0.95 -23.62 -1.64
N GLN A 51 -0.11 -23.10 -2.26
CA GLN A 51 -1.36 -23.81 -2.50
C GLN A 51 -1.89 -23.44 -3.89
N ASP A 52 -2.54 -24.39 -4.56
CA ASP A 52 -3.20 -24.09 -5.82
C ASP A 52 -4.43 -23.24 -5.58
N VAL A 53 -4.28 -21.96 -5.87
CA VAL A 53 -5.35 -20.98 -5.79
C VAL A 53 -6.17 -21.12 -7.07
N SER A 54 -7.01 -22.15 -7.18
CA SER A 54 -7.96 -22.28 -8.30
C SER A 54 -8.83 -21.03 -8.40
N LEU A 55 -8.83 -20.36 -9.55
CA LEU A 55 -9.73 -19.22 -9.84
C LEU A 55 -11.13 -19.70 -10.26
N SER A 56 -11.56 -20.88 -9.81
CA SER A 56 -12.73 -21.59 -10.32
C SER A 56 -14.08 -21.11 -9.80
N ASP A 57 -14.15 -20.01 -9.04
CA ASP A 57 -15.40 -19.54 -8.42
C ASP A 57 -15.82 -18.16 -8.93
N VAL A 58 -15.67 -17.92 -10.23
CA VAL A 58 -16.52 -16.94 -10.94
C VAL A 58 -17.10 -17.67 -12.13
N ASP A 59 -18.30 -18.19 -11.89
CA ASP A 59 -19.20 -18.76 -12.88
C ASP A 59 -19.16 -18.00 -14.21
N ASP A 60 -18.54 -18.59 -15.23
CA ASP A 60 -18.76 -18.23 -16.64
C ASP A 60 -20.26 -18.34 -17.02
N SER A 61 -21.10 -18.96 -16.17
CA SER A 61 -22.56 -19.06 -16.33
C SER A 61 -23.35 -17.84 -15.83
N ASP A 62 -22.84 -17.03 -14.91
CA ASP A 62 -23.58 -15.85 -14.39
C ASP A 62 -23.22 -14.57 -15.17
N ILE A 63 -22.06 -14.56 -15.83
CA ILE A 63 -21.58 -13.45 -16.66
C ILE A 63 -22.42 -13.27 -17.93
N ALA A 64 -23.02 -14.35 -18.45
CA ALA A 64 -23.93 -14.27 -19.60
C ALA A 64 -25.25 -13.56 -19.25
N LYS A 65 -25.65 -13.52 -17.97
CA LYS A 65 -26.94 -12.95 -17.56
C LYS A 65 -26.84 -11.48 -17.20
N ASP A 66 -25.80 -11.05 -16.49
CA ASP A 66 -25.69 -9.64 -16.06
C ASP A 66 -25.20 -8.68 -17.16
N ALA A 67 -24.42 -9.17 -18.14
CA ALA A 67 -24.09 -8.39 -19.33
C ALA A 67 -25.28 -8.27 -20.30
N ALA A 68 -26.19 -9.25 -20.30
CA ALA A 68 -27.40 -9.26 -21.13
C ALA A 68 -28.52 -8.34 -20.61
N ILE A 69 -28.52 -7.98 -19.32
CA ILE A 69 -29.59 -7.13 -18.75
C ILE A 69 -29.42 -5.64 -19.13
N LYS A 70 -28.22 -5.18 -19.49
CA LYS A 70 -28.01 -3.79 -19.94
C LYS A 70 -28.22 -3.56 -21.44
N ASN A 71 -28.20 -4.61 -22.25
CA ASN A 71 -28.49 -4.55 -23.68
C ASN A 71 -29.48 -5.68 -23.99
N GLY A 72 -30.78 -5.35 -23.94
CA GLY A 72 -31.89 -6.31 -23.95
C GLY A 72 -31.99 -7.21 -25.18
N HIS A 73 -31.10 -8.20 -25.29
CA HIS A 73 -31.23 -9.36 -26.15
C HIS A 73 -30.70 -10.61 -25.44
N SER A 74 -31.64 -11.43 -24.99
CA SER A 74 -31.41 -12.82 -24.63
C SER A 74 -30.96 -13.58 -25.86
N ILE A 75 -29.74 -14.13 -25.84
CA ILE A 75 -29.29 -15.09 -26.85
C ILE A 75 -28.66 -16.26 -26.10
N GLU A 76 -29.49 -17.28 -25.88
CA GLU A 76 -29.04 -18.67 -25.95
C GLU A 76 -28.33 -18.83 -27.30
N ASP A 77 -27.05 -19.20 -27.32
CA ASP A 77 -26.44 -20.06 -28.34
C ASP A 77 -24.90 -20.03 -28.30
N THR A 78 -24.34 -21.23 -28.32
CA THR A 78 -22.94 -21.65 -28.19
C THR A 78 -22.04 -21.29 -29.40
N ASN A 79 -22.25 -20.12 -30.04
CA ASN A 79 -21.52 -19.72 -31.25
C ASN A 79 -21.23 -18.20 -31.34
N SER A 80 -20.85 -17.56 -30.22
CA SER A 80 -20.71 -16.10 -30.09
C SER A 80 -19.27 -15.56 -30.06
N GLU A 81 -18.23 -16.34 -30.36
CA GLU A 81 -16.84 -15.81 -30.33
C GLU A 81 -16.54 -14.84 -31.48
N TYR A 82 -17.11 -15.05 -32.68
CA TYR A 82 -16.83 -14.21 -33.86
C TYR A 82 -17.72 -12.96 -33.93
N LYS A 83 -18.97 -13.05 -33.46
CA LYS A 83 -19.92 -11.92 -33.50
C LYS A 83 -19.60 -10.85 -32.47
N THR A 84 -18.93 -11.19 -31.38
CA THR A 84 -18.53 -10.24 -30.33
C THR A 84 -17.06 -9.80 -30.42
N ALA A 85 -16.32 -10.23 -31.44
CA ALA A 85 -14.90 -9.87 -31.63
C ALA A 85 -14.62 -8.35 -31.76
N HIS A 86 -15.64 -7.56 -32.14
CA HIS A 86 -15.54 -6.09 -32.19
C HIS A 86 -15.75 -5.42 -30.82
N LEU A 87 -16.27 -6.17 -29.83
CA LEU A 87 -16.44 -5.72 -28.46
C LEU A 87 -15.19 -6.12 -27.69
N SER A 88 -14.42 -5.13 -27.23
CA SER A 88 -13.32 -5.39 -26.32
C SER A 88 -13.86 -6.07 -25.06
N PRO A 89 -13.34 -7.24 -24.64
CA PRO A 89 -13.70 -7.81 -23.35
C PRO A 89 -13.31 -6.79 -22.27
N GLY A 90 -14.31 -6.30 -21.54
CA GLY A 90 -14.07 -5.34 -20.46
C GLY A 90 -13.13 -5.92 -19.40
N LEU A 91 -12.42 -5.05 -18.67
CA LEU A 91 -11.62 -5.49 -17.52
C LEU A 91 -12.56 -6.05 -16.45
N LYS A 92 -12.46 -7.37 -16.20
CA LYS A 92 -13.11 -8.02 -15.05
C LYS A 92 -12.19 -7.86 -13.83
N LEU A 93 -12.78 -7.61 -12.68
CA LEU A 93 -12.08 -7.62 -11.38
C LEU A 93 -12.30 -8.97 -10.72
N VAL A 94 -11.22 -9.63 -10.32
CA VAL A 94 -11.30 -10.86 -9.51
C VAL A 94 -10.62 -10.59 -8.17
N THR A 95 -11.36 -10.72 -7.08
CA THR A 95 -10.82 -10.60 -5.72
C THR A 95 -10.90 -11.94 -5.04
N LYS A 96 -9.80 -12.40 -4.44
CA LYS A 96 -9.74 -13.66 -3.71
C LYS A 96 -9.05 -13.48 -2.36
N ARG A 97 -9.70 -13.98 -1.31
CA ARG A 97 -9.15 -14.00 0.05
C ARG A 97 -8.51 -15.36 0.32
N VAL A 98 -7.26 -15.35 0.75
CA VAL A 98 -6.48 -16.53 1.12
C VAL A 98 -6.03 -16.39 2.57
N TYR A 99 -6.10 -17.49 3.33
CA TYR A 99 -5.63 -17.53 4.71
C TYR A 99 -4.31 -18.29 4.74
N LEU A 100 -3.23 -17.58 5.07
CA LEU A 100 -1.89 -18.11 5.21
C LEU A 100 -1.54 -18.17 6.69
N ASN A 101 -0.84 -19.23 7.09
CA ASN A 101 -0.19 -19.28 8.39
C ASN A 101 1.30 -19.11 8.12
N ASP A 102 1.90 -18.08 8.72
CA ASP A 102 3.33 -17.89 8.67
C ASP A 102 4.06 -19.01 9.43
N GLU A 103 5.32 -19.26 9.11
CA GLU A 103 6.14 -20.29 9.77
C GLU A 103 6.31 -20.00 11.28
N LEU A 104 6.19 -18.72 11.65
CA LEU A 104 6.17 -18.21 13.02
C LEU A 104 4.79 -18.34 13.73
N GLY A 105 3.81 -19.00 13.10
CA GLY A 105 2.49 -19.29 13.68
C GLY A 105 1.51 -18.11 13.66
N VAL A 106 1.77 -17.08 12.86
CA VAL A 106 0.94 -15.88 12.75
C VAL A 106 -0.07 -16.06 11.61
N PRO A 107 -1.38 -15.92 11.85
CA PRO A 107 -2.36 -15.96 10.77
C PRO A 107 -2.29 -14.67 9.95
N ILE A 108 -1.98 -14.80 8.67
CA ILE A 108 -1.97 -13.73 7.67
C ILE A 108 -3.18 -13.91 6.75
N THR A 109 -4.04 -12.90 6.64
CA THR A 109 -5.14 -12.89 5.68
C THR A 109 -4.72 -12.11 4.44
N LEU A 110 -4.54 -12.81 3.32
CA LEU A 110 -4.12 -12.22 2.05
C LEU A 110 -5.32 -11.95 1.15
N ASP A 111 -5.59 -10.69 0.83
CA ASP A 111 -6.62 -10.30 -0.13
C ASP A 111 -5.98 -9.99 -1.49
N VAL A 112 -6.14 -10.90 -2.44
CA VAL A 112 -5.51 -10.80 -3.76
C VAL A 112 -6.51 -10.21 -4.74
N ILE A 113 -6.10 -9.13 -5.41
CA ILE A 113 -6.88 -8.44 -6.41
C ILE A 113 -6.20 -8.62 -7.76
N LEU A 114 -6.92 -9.17 -8.73
CA LEU A 114 -6.44 -9.50 -10.06
C LEU A 114 -7.29 -8.78 -11.11
N PHE A 115 -6.62 -8.11 -12.04
CA PHE A 115 -7.22 -7.60 -13.27
C PHE A 115 -6.77 -8.46 -14.45
N PRO A 116 -7.48 -9.56 -14.78
CA PRO A 116 -7.26 -10.27 -16.03
C PRO A 116 -7.51 -9.34 -17.23
N GLY A 117 -6.68 -9.46 -18.27
CA GLY A 117 -6.89 -8.72 -19.52
C GLY A 117 -6.25 -7.32 -19.59
N CYS A 118 -5.46 -6.92 -18.59
CA CYS A 118 -4.77 -5.63 -18.63
C CYS A 118 -3.69 -5.63 -19.73
N GLY A 119 -3.86 -4.80 -20.77
CA GLY A 119 -2.87 -4.66 -21.86
C GLY A 119 -3.05 -5.62 -23.04
N ASP A 120 -4.07 -6.49 -23.01
CA ASP A 120 -4.32 -7.47 -24.09
C ASP A 120 -5.25 -6.94 -25.19
N ASN A 121 -6.04 -5.89 -24.89
CA ASN A 121 -7.00 -5.34 -25.85
C ASN A 121 -6.27 -4.58 -26.97
N VAL A 122 -6.93 -4.42 -28.12
CA VAL A 122 -6.39 -3.61 -29.23
C VAL A 122 -6.33 -2.13 -28.85
N ASP A 123 -7.38 -1.64 -28.19
CA ASP A 123 -7.40 -0.34 -27.54
C ASP A 123 -7.36 -0.54 -26.01
N ASN A 124 -6.27 -0.08 -25.39
CA ASN A 124 -6.05 -0.18 -23.94
C ASN A 124 -6.18 1.16 -23.23
N SER A 125 -6.57 2.23 -23.92
CA SER A 125 -6.66 3.59 -23.34
C SER A 125 -7.60 3.66 -22.13
N GLN A 126 -8.68 2.88 -22.13
CA GLN A 126 -9.65 2.85 -21.03
C GLN A 126 -9.19 2.01 -19.82
N SER A 127 -8.27 1.06 -20.01
CA SER A 127 -7.85 0.12 -18.97
C SER A 127 -7.19 0.83 -17.78
N SER A 128 -6.36 1.86 -18.04
CA SER A 128 -5.71 2.66 -17.00
C SER A 128 -6.72 3.43 -16.15
N THR A 129 -7.75 3.97 -16.80
CA THR A 129 -8.83 4.72 -16.14
C THR A 129 -9.68 3.80 -15.26
N VAL A 130 -10.00 2.58 -15.73
CA VAL A 130 -10.78 1.61 -14.95
C VAL A 130 -10.04 1.20 -13.68
N ILE A 131 -8.73 0.92 -13.78
CA ILE A 131 -7.92 0.55 -12.60
C ILE A 131 -7.82 1.73 -11.62
N LYS A 132 -7.54 2.94 -12.12
CA LYS A 132 -7.50 4.14 -11.28
C LYS A 132 -8.83 4.37 -10.54
N LYS A 133 -9.96 4.27 -11.25
CA LYS A 133 -11.30 4.42 -10.67
C LYS A 133 -11.58 3.38 -9.58
N TYR A 134 -11.14 2.13 -9.77
CA TYR A 134 -11.27 1.11 -8.76
C TYR A 134 -10.49 1.46 -7.48
N LEU A 135 -9.25 1.94 -7.61
CA LEU A 135 -8.42 2.37 -6.48
C LEU A 135 -9.05 3.54 -5.73
N GLU A 136 -9.55 4.53 -6.45
CA GLU A 136 -10.27 5.67 -5.87
C GLU A 136 -11.55 5.22 -5.16
N GLN A 137 -12.29 4.27 -5.72
CA GLN A 137 -13.47 3.70 -5.08
C GLN A 137 -13.12 2.99 -3.77
N GLN A 138 -12.00 2.26 -3.68
CA GLN A 138 -11.57 1.66 -2.41
C GLN A 138 -11.26 2.72 -1.36
N PHE A 139 -10.58 3.80 -1.72
CA PHE A 139 -10.35 4.92 -0.80
C PHE A 139 -11.62 5.66 -0.41
N GLU A 140 -12.55 5.85 -1.35
CA GLU A 140 -13.85 6.47 -1.07
C GLU A 140 -14.67 5.63 -0.11
N ASN A 141 -14.66 4.31 -0.24
CA ASN A 141 -15.36 3.40 0.67
C ASN A 141 -14.83 3.52 2.10
N VAL A 142 -13.50 3.58 2.27
CA VAL A 142 -12.88 3.79 3.59
C VAL A 142 -13.25 5.16 4.14
N LEU A 143 -13.19 6.21 3.32
CA LEU A 143 -13.58 7.56 3.74
C LEU A 143 -15.06 7.63 4.15
N LYS A 144 -15.95 6.96 3.43
CA LYS A 144 -17.38 6.88 3.77
C LYS A 144 -17.60 6.23 5.12
N GLU A 145 -16.90 5.14 5.41
CA GLU A 145 -17.02 4.45 6.71
C GLU A 145 -16.39 5.26 7.85
N GLU A 146 -15.28 5.97 7.61
CA GLU A 146 -14.70 6.89 8.60
C GLU A 146 -15.62 8.06 8.97
N VAL A 147 -16.36 8.59 7.99
CA VAL A 147 -17.32 9.68 8.16
C VAL A 147 -18.62 9.21 8.82
N ARG A 148 -18.92 7.90 8.78
CA ARG A 148 -20.14 7.35 9.37
C ARG A 148 -20.16 7.56 10.89
N ILE A 149 -21.31 7.99 11.41
CA ILE A 149 -21.51 8.27 12.85
C ILE A 149 -21.44 6.98 13.68
N MET A 150 -22.07 5.91 13.21
CA MET A 150 -21.98 4.57 13.80
C MET A 150 -21.02 3.72 12.98
N ARG A 151 -19.76 3.70 13.39
CA ARG A 151 -18.69 2.97 12.72
C ARG A 151 -18.79 1.49 13.01
N ASN A 152 -18.66 0.65 11.99
CA ASN A 152 -18.50 -0.78 12.21
C ASN A 152 -17.04 -1.09 12.57
N THR A 153 -16.79 -1.45 13.84
CA THR A 153 -15.44 -1.84 14.31
C THR A 153 -14.91 -3.12 13.62
N LYS A 154 -15.77 -3.87 12.91
CA LYS A 154 -15.42 -5.14 12.26
C LYS A 154 -15.16 -5.03 10.75
N ASP A 155 -15.25 -3.84 10.15
CA ASP A 155 -14.99 -3.73 8.71
C ASP A 155 -13.51 -4.00 8.40
N THR A 156 -13.28 -4.89 7.44
CA THR A 156 -11.94 -5.25 6.97
C THR A 156 -11.44 -4.24 5.97
N ASP A 157 -10.15 -3.90 6.03
CA ASP A 157 -9.54 -2.94 5.11
C ASP A 157 -9.51 -3.53 3.69
N GLY A 158 -10.23 -2.91 2.76
CA GLY A 158 -10.30 -3.31 1.35
C GLY A 158 -9.27 -2.61 0.46
N ARG A 159 -8.45 -1.72 1.01
CA ARG A 159 -7.46 -0.96 0.23
C ARG A 159 -6.31 -1.87 -0.22
N PRO A 160 -5.87 -1.79 -1.48
CA PRO A 160 -4.66 -2.48 -1.91
C PRO A 160 -3.44 -1.78 -1.30
N HIS A 161 -2.65 -2.53 -0.54
CA HIS A 161 -1.45 -1.99 0.12
C HIS A 161 -0.25 -2.00 -0.83
N VAL A 162 -0.21 -2.96 -1.75
CA VAL A 162 0.90 -3.15 -2.69
C VAL A 162 0.35 -3.48 -4.07
N CYS A 163 0.93 -2.89 -5.10
CA CYS A 163 0.72 -3.25 -6.48
C CYS A 163 1.99 -3.89 -7.04
N LEU A 164 1.91 -5.18 -7.34
CA LEU A 164 2.96 -5.90 -8.06
C LEU A 164 2.72 -5.74 -9.56
N TYR A 165 3.63 -5.03 -10.22
CA TYR A 165 3.54 -4.76 -11.65
C TYR A 165 4.43 -5.72 -12.45
N PHE A 166 3.80 -6.65 -13.17
CA PHE A 166 4.49 -7.64 -13.98
C PHE A 166 4.83 -7.04 -15.35
N LEU A 167 6.08 -6.58 -15.50
CA LEU A 167 6.62 -6.09 -16.76
C LEU A 167 6.87 -7.25 -17.72
N LYS A 168 6.64 -7.09 -19.01
CA LYS A 168 6.98 -8.15 -19.96
C LYS A 168 8.49 -8.25 -20.13
N SER A 169 9.06 -9.43 -19.88
CA SER A 169 10.49 -9.73 -20.07
C SER A 169 10.88 -9.65 -21.54
N THR A 170 11.33 -8.46 -21.94
CA THR A 170 11.72 -8.15 -23.31
C THR A 170 13.03 -7.37 -23.28
N PRO A 171 14.09 -7.81 -23.97
CA PRO A 171 15.38 -7.12 -23.96
C PRO A 171 15.33 -5.72 -24.61
N ARG A 172 14.24 -5.41 -25.34
CA ARG A 172 14.01 -4.13 -26.03
C ARG A 172 13.58 -2.98 -25.10
N GLY A 173 13.12 -3.28 -23.88
CA GLY A 173 12.68 -2.27 -22.89
C GLY A 173 11.20 -2.36 -22.52
N VAL A 174 10.70 -1.31 -21.85
CA VAL A 174 9.34 -1.25 -21.28
C VAL A 174 8.33 -0.76 -22.31
N LYS A 175 7.10 -1.31 -22.31
CA LYS A 175 6.05 -0.85 -23.23
C LYS A 175 5.55 0.53 -22.81
N LYS A 176 5.15 1.34 -23.80
CA LYS A 176 4.57 2.67 -23.55
C LYS A 176 3.30 2.61 -22.69
N PHE A 177 2.47 1.60 -22.92
CA PHE A 177 1.27 1.33 -22.12
C PHE A 177 1.62 1.11 -20.64
N ASP A 178 2.66 0.32 -20.37
CA ASP A 178 3.10 0.06 -18.99
C ASP A 178 3.57 1.34 -18.29
N ILE A 179 4.32 2.20 -19.00
CA ILE A 179 4.78 3.49 -18.47
C ILE A 179 3.59 4.39 -18.12
N GLU A 180 2.59 4.48 -19.00
CA GLU A 180 1.39 5.28 -18.76
C GLU A 180 0.60 4.75 -17.57
N LEU A 181 0.42 3.43 -17.48
CA LEU A 181 -0.31 2.78 -16.39
C LEU A 181 0.41 2.92 -15.05
N MET A 182 1.73 2.77 -15.01
CA MET A 182 2.51 2.98 -13.80
C MET A 182 2.42 4.43 -13.31
N LYS A 183 2.47 5.40 -14.23
CA LYS A 183 2.29 6.84 -13.91
C LYS A 183 0.91 7.14 -13.33
N THR A 184 -0.14 6.51 -13.82
CA THR A 184 -1.51 6.80 -13.34
C THR A 184 -1.78 6.20 -11.97
N ILE A 185 -1.10 5.11 -11.61
CA ILE A 185 -1.33 4.33 -10.38
C ILE A 185 -0.38 4.72 -9.25
N CYS A 186 0.81 5.24 -9.54
CA CYS A 186 1.85 5.51 -8.53
C CYS A 186 1.39 6.47 -7.42
N ASP A 187 0.44 7.37 -7.70
CA ASP A 187 -0.12 8.29 -6.70
C ASP A 187 -1.08 7.62 -5.70
N LYS A 188 -1.56 6.41 -5.99
CA LYS A 188 -2.62 5.74 -5.25
C LYS A 188 -2.18 4.44 -4.58
N VAL A 189 -1.17 3.74 -5.10
CA VAL A 189 -0.71 2.46 -4.53
C VAL A 189 0.81 2.36 -4.55
N ASN A 190 1.38 1.68 -3.56
CA ASN A 190 2.80 1.33 -3.54
C ASN A 190 3.13 0.37 -4.68
N LEU A 191 3.90 0.85 -5.66
CA LEU A 191 4.22 0.09 -6.85
C LEU A 191 5.56 -0.64 -6.69
N ILE A 192 5.57 -1.95 -6.98
CA ILE A 192 6.79 -2.78 -7.03
C ILE A 192 6.88 -3.40 -8.44
N PRO A 193 7.87 -3.00 -9.26
CA PRO A 193 8.07 -3.58 -10.58
C PRO A 193 8.73 -4.97 -10.48
N ILE A 194 8.21 -5.91 -11.26
CA ILE A 194 8.67 -7.30 -11.32
C ILE A 194 8.90 -7.68 -12.79
N ILE A 195 10.00 -8.39 -13.04
CA ILE A 195 10.30 -9.05 -14.31
C ILE A 195 9.98 -10.54 -14.12
N PRO A 196 8.87 -11.05 -14.67
CA PRO A 196 8.50 -12.45 -14.57
C PRO A 196 9.23 -13.31 -15.60
N LYS A 197 9.19 -14.63 -15.45
CA LYS A 197 9.80 -15.55 -16.42
C LYS A 197 11.26 -15.18 -16.73
N ALA A 198 12.03 -14.90 -15.69
CA ALA A 198 13.45 -14.57 -15.81
C ALA A 198 14.25 -15.68 -16.52
N ASP A 199 13.74 -16.92 -16.51
CA ASP A 199 14.26 -18.07 -17.26
C ASP A 199 14.35 -17.87 -18.78
N GLY A 200 13.59 -16.92 -19.34
CA GLY A 200 13.62 -16.61 -20.77
C GLY A 200 14.74 -15.65 -21.20
N LEU A 201 15.50 -15.10 -20.26
CA LEU A 201 16.58 -14.15 -20.52
C LEU A 201 17.91 -14.73 -20.03
N THR A 202 18.98 -14.47 -20.78
CA THR A 202 20.33 -14.74 -20.26
C THR A 202 20.68 -13.76 -19.14
N GLU A 203 21.64 -14.10 -18.28
CA GLU A 203 22.05 -13.23 -17.16
C GLU A 203 22.50 -11.84 -17.63
N THR A 204 23.18 -11.76 -18.78
CA THR A 204 23.63 -10.49 -19.37
C THR A 204 22.46 -9.66 -19.91
N GLU A 205 21.50 -10.30 -20.58
CA GLU A 205 20.28 -9.65 -21.07
C GLU A 205 19.38 -9.20 -19.91
N LEU A 206 19.31 -9.97 -18.84
CA LEU A 206 18.55 -9.65 -17.64
C LEU A 206 19.14 -8.43 -16.93
N ALA A 207 20.46 -8.36 -16.77
CA ALA A 207 21.14 -7.18 -16.21
C ALA A 207 20.87 -5.93 -17.06
N LEU A 208 21.02 -6.03 -18.38
CA LEU A 208 20.72 -4.95 -19.33
C LEU A 208 19.25 -4.52 -19.22
N HIS A 209 18.32 -5.49 -19.15
CA HIS A 209 16.90 -5.20 -19.03
C HIS A 209 16.56 -4.48 -17.72
N LYS A 210 17.13 -4.92 -16.59
CA LYS A 210 17.00 -4.24 -15.28
C LYS A 210 17.46 -2.79 -15.39
N ASP A 211 18.59 -2.53 -16.04
CA ASP A 211 19.10 -1.16 -16.23
C ASP A 211 18.19 -0.30 -17.10
N ILE A 212 17.66 -0.85 -18.21
CA ILE A 212 16.69 -0.13 -19.04
C ILE A 212 15.44 0.21 -18.23
N VAL A 213 14.89 -0.74 -17.47
CA VAL A 213 13.69 -0.51 -16.65
C VAL A 213 13.95 0.60 -15.62
N ARG A 214 15.10 0.59 -14.93
CA ARG A 214 15.48 1.64 -13.98
C ARG A 214 15.60 3.01 -14.67
N GLN A 215 16.23 3.07 -15.83
CA GLN A 215 16.35 4.31 -16.60
C GLN A 215 15.00 4.84 -17.05
N GLU A 216 14.08 3.98 -17.50
CA GLU A 216 12.73 4.38 -17.90
C GLU A 216 11.93 4.90 -16.71
N ILE A 217 12.02 4.25 -15.54
CA ILE A 217 11.37 4.71 -14.31
C ILE A 217 11.86 6.10 -13.91
N LEU A 218 13.18 6.32 -13.94
CA LEU A 218 13.79 7.61 -13.60
C LEU A 218 13.44 8.70 -14.63
N ARG A 219 13.47 8.39 -15.93
CA ARG A 219 13.15 9.34 -17.00
C ARG A 219 11.70 9.82 -16.92
N ASN A 220 10.81 8.93 -16.49
CA ASN A 220 9.37 9.16 -16.43
C ASN A 220 8.87 9.64 -15.06
N ASP A 221 9.78 9.81 -14.09
CA ASP A 221 9.51 10.21 -12.70
C ASP A 221 8.40 9.36 -12.05
N ILE A 222 8.49 8.04 -12.21
CA ILE A 222 7.52 7.10 -11.64
C ILE A 222 7.90 6.84 -10.18
N LEU A 223 6.97 7.13 -9.27
CA LEU A 223 7.13 6.85 -7.85
C LEU A 223 6.99 5.34 -7.59
N VAL A 224 8.13 4.66 -7.48
CA VAL A 224 8.23 3.28 -7.03
C VAL A 224 8.36 3.27 -5.50
N PHE A 225 7.89 2.19 -4.87
CA PHE A 225 8.09 2.01 -3.43
C PHE A 225 9.57 2.05 -3.08
N ASP A 226 9.95 2.99 -2.21
CA ASP A 226 11.32 3.14 -1.75
C ASP A 226 11.51 2.30 -0.48
N PHE A 227 12.30 1.23 -0.58
CA PHE A 227 12.66 0.33 0.52
C PHE A 227 13.68 0.97 1.47
N LYS A 228 13.46 2.24 1.84
CA LYS A 228 14.37 3.09 2.62
C LYS A 228 15.85 2.76 2.33
N ASN A 229 16.74 2.76 3.31
CA ASN A 229 18.10 2.23 3.13
C ASN A 229 18.21 0.85 3.78
N ASP A 230 17.14 0.07 3.76
CA ASP A 230 17.08 -1.18 4.50
C ASP A 230 17.98 -2.22 3.82
N ASN A 231 18.84 -2.84 4.64
CA ASN A 231 19.79 -3.83 4.17
C ASN A 231 19.05 -5.15 3.98
N LEU A 232 19.30 -5.81 2.84
CA LEU A 232 18.73 -7.12 2.53
C LEU A 232 18.99 -8.12 3.68
N GLY A 233 20.19 -8.11 4.26
CA GLY A 233 20.58 -9.01 5.36
C GLY A 233 19.69 -8.91 6.59
N GLU A 234 19.30 -7.70 7.02
CA GLU A 234 18.43 -7.53 8.19
C GLU A 234 17.05 -8.15 7.96
N THR A 235 16.52 -8.02 6.73
CA THR A 235 15.24 -8.64 6.34
C THR A 235 15.32 -10.16 6.28
N LEU A 236 16.41 -10.74 5.77
CA LEU A 236 16.54 -12.20 5.70
C LEU A 236 16.76 -12.83 7.07
N THR A 237 17.53 -12.20 7.96
CA THR A 237 17.73 -12.72 9.32
C THR A 237 16.43 -12.77 10.13
N LEU A 238 15.46 -11.91 9.81
CA LEU A 238 14.14 -11.92 10.45
C LEU A 238 13.22 -13.04 9.92
N TYR A 239 13.55 -13.63 8.77
CA TYR A 239 12.78 -14.69 8.13
C TYR A 239 13.36 -16.09 8.34
N ASP A 240 14.31 -16.24 9.28
CA ASP A 240 14.94 -17.52 9.66
C ASP A 240 15.43 -18.35 8.46
N MET A 241 15.78 -17.68 7.36
CA MET A 241 16.60 -18.31 6.35
C MET A 241 17.99 -18.38 6.94
N ASP A 242 18.44 -19.59 7.26
CA ASP A 242 19.82 -19.89 7.66
C ASP A 242 20.77 -19.35 6.60
N ILE A 243 21.14 -18.08 6.72
CA ILE A 243 22.30 -17.52 6.07
C ILE A 243 23.45 -18.06 6.89
N ASP A 244 23.85 -19.30 6.62
CA ASP A 244 25.17 -19.77 6.99
C ASP A 244 26.15 -18.77 6.39
N SER A 245 26.71 -17.91 7.26
CA SER A 245 27.60 -16.80 6.93
C SER A 245 28.85 -17.22 6.14
N ASP A 246 29.09 -18.52 6.02
CA ASP A 246 30.22 -19.13 5.34
C ASP A 246 29.91 -19.62 3.91
N THR A 247 28.64 -19.66 3.49
CA THR A 247 28.30 -19.99 2.10
C THR A 247 28.21 -18.73 1.23
N LYS A 248 29.32 -18.44 0.54
CA LYS A 248 29.46 -17.41 -0.52
C LYS A 248 28.61 -17.71 -1.77
N ILE A 249 27.40 -18.23 -1.61
CA ILE A 249 26.62 -18.82 -2.68
C ILE A 249 25.53 -17.86 -3.17
N SER A 250 25.05 -16.92 -2.35
CA SER A 250 24.04 -15.94 -2.80
C SER A 250 24.64 -14.88 -3.73
N ASN A 251 23.95 -14.59 -4.83
CA ASN A 251 24.34 -13.54 -5.81
C ASN A 251 24.48 -12.14 -5.18
N TYR A 252 23.80 -11.90 -4.07
CA TYR A 252 23.83 -10.62 -3.34
C TYR A 252 24.51 -10.78 -1.98
N SER A 253 25.34 -9.80 -1.64
CA SER A 253 25.88 -9.66 -0.28
C SER A 253 24.75 -9.22 0.67
N PRO A 254 24.75 -9.63 1.95
CA PRO A 254 23.77 -9.15 2.95
C PRO A 254 23.79 -7.62 3.15
N THR A 255 24.86 -6.94 2.72
CA THR A 255 24.99 -5.48 2.73
C THR A 255 24.35 -4.79 1.52
N THR A 256 23.81 -5.54 0.56
CA THR A 256 23.19 -4.98 -0.64
C THR A 256 21.86 -4.34 -0.27
N LYS A 257 21.59 -3.15 -0.82
CA LYS A 257 20.32 -2.46 -0.60
C LYS A 257 19.24 -3.10 -1.46
N ILE A 258 18.05 -3.27 -0.90
CA ILE A 258 16.90 -3.85 -1.60
C ILE A 258 16.53 -3.00 -2.84
N LYS A 259 16.74 -1.69 -2.75
CA LYS A 259 16.56 -0.75 -3.86
C LYS A 259 17.39 -1.10 -5.10
N ASP A 260 18.60 -1.61 -4.92
CA ASP A 260 19.49 -1.96 -6.04
C ASP A 260 19.04 -3.26 -6.72
N ILE A 261 18.35 -4.13 -5.99
CA ILE A 261 17.80 -5.40 -6.50
C ILE A 261 16.56 -5.15 -7.35
N SER A 262 15.78 -4.12 -7.01
CA SER A 262 14.62 -3.69 -7.79
C SER A 262 15.03 -3.25 -9.21
N PRO A 263 14.35 -3.72 -10.28
CA PRO A 263 13.17 -4.61 -10.29
C PRO A 263 13.51 -6.10 -10.07
N PHE A 264 12.67 -6.81 -9.31
CA PHE A 264 12.89 -8.23 -8.97
C PHE A 264 12.69 -9.13 -10.19
N SER A 265 13.65 -10.03 -10.44
CA SER A 265 13.53 -11.07 -11.47
C SER A 265 13.03 -12.37 -10.86
N ILE A 266 11.82 -12.79 -11.24
CA ILE A 266 11.18 -13.98 -10.67
C ILE A 266 11.01 -15.08 -11.71
N VAL A 267 11.20 -16.31 -11.26
CA VAL A 267 10.74 -17.53 -11.92
C VAL A 267 9.70 -18.18 -11.02
N CYS A 268 8.64 -18.74 -11.59
CA CYS A 268 7.59 -19.42 -10.85
C CYS A 268 7.21 -20.72 -11.56
N SER A 269 6.71 -21.70 -10.82
CA SER A 269 6.29 -22.99 -11.37
C SER A 269 5.06 -23.56 -10.69
N ASN A 270 4.16 -24.18 -11.45
CA ASN A 270 3.03 -24.92 -10.86
C ASN A 270 3.43 -26.36 -10.51
N THR A 271 4.49 -26.89 -11.09
CA THR A 271 4.93 -28.26 -10.84
C THR A 271 5.74 -28.32 -9.55
N VAL A 272 5.30 -29.23 -8.68
CA VAL A 272 5.87 -29.47 -7.37
C VAL A 272 6.57 -30.82 -7.40
N HIS A 273 7.82 -30.86 -6.94
CA HIS A 273 8.55 -32.10 -6.76
C HIS A 273 8.81 -32.32 -5.26
N THR A 274 8.34 -33.43 -4.73
CA THR A 274 8.60 -33.84 -3.35
C THR A 274 9.85 -34.72 -3.32
N ASN A 275 10.98 -34.16 -2.92
CA ASN A 275 12.14 -34.97 -2.57
C ASN A 275 12.00 -35.43 -1.10
N THR A 276 12.20 -36.73 -0.87
CA THR A 276 11.99 -37.43 0.42
C THR A 276 12.80 -36.87 1.59
N GLU A 277 13.82 -36.05 1.33
CA GLU A 277 14.72 -35.47 2.35
C GLU A 277 14.63 -33.94 2.47
N ASN A 278 14.07 -33.21 1.49
CA ASN A 278 14.26 -31.75 1.35
C ASN A 278 12.97 -30.93 1.10
N GLY A 279 11.83 -31.42 1.58
CA GLY A 279 10.57 -30.68 1.50
C GLY A 279 9.97 -30.57 0.09
N VAL A 280 8.86 -29.85 0.03
CA VAL A 280 8.07 -29.61 -1.19
C VAL A 280 8.74 -28.46 -1.95
N LYS A 281 9.38 -28.71 -3.10
CA LYS A 281 10.03 -27.66 -3.90
C LYS A 281 9.32 -27.46 -5.23
N HIS A 282 9.11 -26.19 -5.59
CA HIS A 282 8.62 -25.82 -6.92
C HIS A 282 9.75 -25.93 -7.93
N ILE A 283 9.58 -26.80 -8.93
CA ILE A 283 10.58 -27.05 -9.97
C ILE A 283 9.97 -26.76 -11.33
N ARG A 284 10.73 -26.15 -12.23
CA ARG A 284 10.39 -25.98 -13.64
C ARG A 284 11.32 -26.83 -14.48
N GLU A 285 10.76 -27.78 -15.20
CA GLU A 285 11.51 -28.72 -16.03
C GLU A 285 11.58 -28.25 -17.49
N TYR A 286 12.77 -28.32 -18.05
CA TYR A 286 13.06 -28.12 -19.47
C TYR A 286 13.76 -29.36 -20.01
N GLU A 287 13.82 -29.48 -21.33
CA GLU A 287 14.53 -30.59 -22.00
C GLU A 287 16.03 -30.63 -21.64
N TRP A 288 16.62 -29.47 -21.33
CA TRP A 288 18.04 -29.30 -21.02
C TRP A 288 18.37 -29.29 -19.52
N GLY A 289 17.37 -29.30 -18.63
CA GLY A 289 17.60 -29.26 -17.20
C GLY A 289 16.39 -28.88 -16.37
N SER A 290 16.51 -28.94 -15.05
CA SER A 290 15.48 -28.52 -14.10
C SER A 290 15.94 -27.28 -13.33
N LEU A 291 15.00 -26.36 -13.12
CA LEU A 291 15.22 -25.10 -12.41
C LEU A 291 14.37 -25.11 -11.13
N VAL A 292 15.04 -24.95 -9.98
CA VAL A 292 14.36 -24.82 -8.69
C VAL A 292 14.00 -23.36 -8.47
N VAL A 293 12.71 -23.07 -8.25
CA VAL A 293 12.18 -21.70 -8.12
C VAL A 293 12.64 -21.02 -6.83
N GLU A 294 12.79 -21.81 -5.77
CA GLU A 294 13.20 -21.38 -4.43
C GLU A 294 14.72 -21.42 -4.26
N ASP A 295 15.49 -21.31 -5.34
CA ASP A 295 16.93 -21.16 -5.25
C ASP A 295 17.32 -19.68 -5.41
N GLN A 296 18.17 -19.17 -4.52
CA GLN A 296 18.58 -17.76 -4.48
C GLN A 296 19.47 -17.38 -5.69
N ASN A 297 20.10 -18.38 -6.30
CA ASN A 297 21.03 -18.17 -7.40
C ASN A 297 20.31 -17.94 -8.73
N THR A 298 19.13 -18.53 -8.89
CA THR A 298 18.37 -18.53 -10.14
C THR A 298 17.24 -17.52 -10.13
N SER A 299 16.67 -17.20 -8.97
CA SER A 299 15.45 -16.41 -8.86
C SER A 299 15.45 -15.51 -7.62
N ASP A 300 15.01 -14.26 -7.79
CA ASP A 300 14.80 -13.32 -6.68
C ASP A 300 13.47 -13.57 -5.94
N PHE A 301 12.77 -14.68 -6.24
CA PHE A 301 11.45 -14.98 -5.69
C PHE A 301 11.44 -15.05 -4.16
N ILE A 302 12.48 -15.65 -3.57
CA ILE A 302 12.59 -15.77 -2.11
C ILE A 302 12.71 -14.39 -1.45
N TYR A 303 13.52 -13.51 -2.04
CA TYR A 303 13.68 -12.14 -1.54
C TYR A 303 12.34 -11.39 -1.60
N LEU A 304 11.61 -11.53 -2.71
CA LEU A 304 10.29 -10.91 -2.86
C LEU A 304 9.28 -11.48 -1.85
N LYS A 305 9.27 -12.81 -1.63
CA LYS A 305 8.40 -13.47 -0.64
C LYS A 305 8.68 -12.96 0.78
N ALA A 306 9.96 -12.89 1.17
CA ALA A 306 10.38 -12.40 2.49
C ALA A 306 10.03 -10.92 2.71
N ILE A 307 10.15 -10.08 1.68
CA ILE A 307 9.76 -8.67 1.74
C ILE A 307 8.24 -8.51 1.90
N LEU A 308 7.45 -9.25 1.11
CA LEU A 308 5.99 -9.10 1.07
C LEU A 308 5.28 -9.67 2.31
N LEU A 309 5.66 -10.87 2.74
CA LEU A 309 5.02 -11.55 3.86
C LEU A 309 5.67 -11.20 5.21
N GLY A 310 6.88 -10.64 5.17
CA GLY A 310 7.70 -10.42 6.34
C GLY A 310 7.91 -8.99 6.77
N SER A 311 9.14 -8.51 6.63
CA SER A 311 9.64 -7.30 7.29
C SER A 311 8.88 -6.04 6.86
N HIS A 312 8.55 -5.91 5.57
CA HIS A 312 7.99 -4.68 5.01
C HIS A 312 6.46 -4.66 4.96
N LEU A 313 5.78 -5.74 5.37
CA LEU A 313 4.32 -5.83 5.33
C LEU A 313 3.66 -4.67 6.10
N GLN A 314 4.15 -4.37 7.31
CA GLN A 314 3.62 -3.27 8.12
C GLN A 314 3.97 -1.90 7.54
N GLU A 315 5.15 -1.76 6.96
CA GLU A 315 5.57 -0.50 6.35
C GLU A 315 4.72 -0.15 5.13
N LEU A 316 4.44 -1.13 4.26
CA LEU A 316 3.56 -0.96 3.10
C LEU A 316 2.17 -0.47 3.54
N LYS A 317 1.65 -0.99 4.65
CA LYS A 317 0.40 -0.49 5.24
C LYS A 317 0.51 0.93 5.78
N ASP A 318 1.58 1.22 6.52
CA ASP A 318 1.78 2.53 7.13
C ASP A 318 1.94 3.61 6.04
N VAL A 319 2.65 3.31 4.94
CA VAL A 319 2.75 4.22 3.77
C VAL A 319 1.41 4.38 3.08
N THR A 320 0.67 3.28 2.87
CA THR A 320 -0.68 3.35 2.27
C THR A 320 -1.60 4.24 3.09
N ASN A 321 -1.58 4.10 4.42
CA ASN A 321 -2.46 4.87 5.29
C ASN A 321 -2.00 6.32 5.45
N ASN A 322 -0.75 6.55 5.83
CA ASN A 322 -0.28 7.87 6.25
C ASN A 322 0.09 8.79 5.08
N VAL A 323 0.42 8.22 3.92
CA VAL A 323 0.85 9.00 2.74
C VAL A 323 -0.25 8.97 1.68
N LEU A 324 -0.57 7.79 1.15
CA LEU A 324 -1.45 7.67 -0.02
C LEU A 324 -2.91 8.02 0.31
N TYR A 325 -3.45 7.40 1.37
CA TYR A 325 -4.81 7.63 1.80
C TYR A 325 -5.00 9.03 2.38
N GLU A 326 -4.11 9.51 3.26
CA GLU A 326 -4.21 10.88 3.79
C GLU A 326 -4.09 11.95 2.70
N ARG A 327 -3.26 11.75 1.68
CA ARG A 327 -3.21 12.65 0.52
C ARG A 327 -4.55 12.70 -0.20
N TYR A 328 -5.12 11.53 -0.51
CA TYR A 328 -6.45 11.47 -1.13
C TYR A 328 -7.55 12.10 -0.24
N ARG A 329 -7.49 11.85 1.06
CA ARG A 329 -8.44 12.40 2.04
C ARG A 329 -8.34 13.93 2.12
N ALA A 330 -7.12 14.48 2.11
CA ALA A 330 -6.89 15.92 2.07
C ALA A 330 -7.47 16.54 0.79
N ASP A 331 -7.21 15.92 -0.37
CA ASP A 331 -7.75 16.38 -1.66
C ASP A 331 -9.29 16.40 -1.63
N VAL A 332 -9.93 15.29 -1.24
CA VAL A 332 -11.41 15.20 -1.21
C VAL A 332 -12.03 16.17 -0.20
N LEU A 333 -11.42 16.38 0.97
CA LEU A 333 -11.95 17.31 1.97
C LEU A 333 -11.78 18.76 1.55
N THR A 334 -10.68 19.10 0.87
CA THR A 334 -10.49 20.45 0.32
C THR A 334 -11.49 20.73 -0.80
N GLU A 335 -11.74 19.77 -1.70
CA GLU A 335 -12.76 19.89 -2.74
C GLU A 335 -14.18 20.02 -2.16
N LYS A 336 -14.54 19.20 -1.16
CA LYS A 336 -15.86 19.26 -0.51
C LYS A 336 -16.08 20.54 0.28
N ASN A 337 -15.04 21.12 0.88
CA ASN A 337 -15.13 22.40 1.58
C ASN A 337 -15.44 23.58 0.63
N ILE A 338 -15.16 23.46 -0.66
CA ILE A 338 -15.55 24.46 -1.67
C ILE A 338 -17.06 24.39 -1.94
N HIS A 339 -17.72 23.25 -1.72
CA HIS A 339 -19.15 23.09 -2.00
C HIS A 339 -20.08 23.46 -0.84
N TYR A 340 -19.54 23.66 0.37
CA TYR A 340 -20.25 24.37 1.44
C TYR A 340 -20.05 25.88 1.29
N ASP A 341 -20.44 26.42 0.14
CA ASP A 341 -20.81 27.84 0.08
C ASP A 341 -21.97 28.00 1.06
N ILE A 342 -21.67 28.64 2.19
CA ILE A 342 -22.63 29.15 3.14
C ILE A 342 -23.71 29.84 2.30
N PRO A 343 -24.96 29.35 2.26
CA PRO A 343 -26.03 30.13 1.67
C PRO A 343 -26.10 31.37 2.53
N SER A 344 -25.66 32.50 1.99
CA SER A 344 -25.88 33.80 2.60
C SER A 344 -27.38 33.90 2.82
N SER A 345 -27.83 33.74 4.05
CA SER A 345 -29.20 34.01 4.47
C SER A 345 -29.43 35.51 4.31
N SER A 346 -29.64 35.97 3.09
CA SER A 346 -30.18 37.29 2.79
C SER A 346 -31.69 37.21 3.00
N CYS A 347 -32.08 37.21 4.27
CA CYS A 347 -33.43 37.48 4.70
C CYS A 347 -33.38 38.73 5.59
N ILE A 348 -33.34 39.91 4.96
CA ILE A 348 -33.91 41.11 5.57
C ILE A 348 -34.76 41.76 4.48
N ASP A 349 -36.06 41.62 4.69
CA ASP A 349 -37.11 42.43 4.10
C ASP A 349 -37.01 43.83 4.74
N GLU A 350 -36.66 44.85 3.96
CA GLU A 350 -36.76 46.25 4.40
C GLU A 350 -37.24 47.14 3.24
N GLY A 351 -38.56 47.26 3.14
CA GLY A 351 -39.21 48.39 2.52
C GLY A 351 -39.60 49.42 3.57
N SER A 352 -38.74 50.40 3.90
CA SER A 352 -39.07 51.84 3.95
C SER A 352 -37.92 52.72 4.48
N ARG A 353 -37.10 53.18 3.52
CA ARG A 353 -36.61 54.56 3.32
C ARG A 353 -36.11 55.39 4.52
N GLY A 354 -34.79 55.55 4.55
CA GLY A 354 -34.07 56.77 4.96
C GLY A 354 -32.71 56.85 4.24
N SER A 355 -32.49 57.85 3.40
CA SER A 355 -31.47 57.91 2.35
C SER A 355 -29.98 57.93 2.80
N ILE A 356 -29.22 56.99 2.22
CA ILE A 356 -27.86 57.08 1.61
C ILE A 356 -26.67 57.62 2.45
N SER A 357 -25.83 56.68 2.92
CA SER A 357 -24.38 56.49 2.68
C SER A 357 -23.58 56.11 3.93
N ASN A 358 -23.20 54.84 3.99
CA ASN A 358 -22.22 54.25 4.92
C ASN A 358 -20.93 53.95 4.15
N VAL A 359 -19.76 54.01 4.80
CA VAL A 359 -18.89 52.84 5.03
C VAL A 359 -17.83 53.18 6.07
N SER A 360 -17.73 52.31 7.07
CA SER A 360 -16.59 52.09 7.96
C SER A 360 -16.21 50.62 7.82
N THR A 361 -14.91 50.30 7.68
CA THR A 361 -14.41 48.92 7.64
C THR A 361 -13.07 48.78 8.39
N ARG A 362 -13.11 48.03 9.49
CA ARG A 362 -12.03 47.16 9.97
C ARG A 362 -12.68 45.95 10.63
N ARG A 363 -12.37 44.72 10.18
CA ARG A 363 -12.62 43.49 10.94
C ARG A 363 -11.68 42.36 10.54
N SER A 364 -11.25 41.64 11.57
CA SER A 364 -10.61 40.32 11.56
C SER A 364 -11.34 39.47 12.60
N THR A 365 -11.71 38.23 12.27
CA THR A 365 -12.24 37.23 13.21
C THR A 365 -11.82 35.83 12.78
N PRO A 366 -11.62 34.91 13.74
CA PRO A 366 -12.00 33.52 13.59
C PRO A 366 -13.08 33.08 14.58
N SER A 367 -13.78 32.03 14.16
CA SER A 367 -15.12 31.60 14.52
C SER A 367 -15.21 30.70 15.76
N LYS A 368 -16.35 30.75 16.45
CA LYS A 368 -16.78 29.83 17.52
C LYS A 368 -17.70 28.75 16.97
N THR A 369 -17.45 27.51 17.41
CA THR A 369 -18.27 26.31 17.29
C THR A 369 -19.45 26.35 18.26
N LEU A 370 -20.56 25.73 17.85
CA LEU A 370 -21.75 25.48 18.68
C LEU A 370 -22.07 23.99 18.59
N GLY A 371 -22.21 23.34 19.76
CA GLY A 371 -22.53 21.93 19.88
C GLY A 371 -22.48 21.50 21.34
N ASN A 372 -23.49 21.93 22.10
CA ASN A 372 -23.68 21.62 23.51
C ASN A 372 -24.44 20.29 23.65
N LEU A 373 -23.91 19.33 24.41
CA LEU A 373 -24.71 18.28 25.05
C LEU A 373 -24.08 17.94 26.42
N GLY A 374 -24.70 18.49 27.47
CA GLY A 374 -24.75 17.95 28.84
C GLY A 374 -23.44 17.60 29.52
N MET A 375 -22.69 18.60 29.99
CA MET A 375 -21.71 18.45 31.07
C MET A 375 -21.97 19.55 32.09
N SER A 376 -22.00 19.19 33.38
CA SER A 376 -22.33 20.10 34.49
C SER A 376 -21.55 21.41 34.39
N ASP A 377 -22.23 22.55 34.55
CA ASP A 377 -21.64 23.90 34.41
C ASP A 377 -20.39 24.10 35.30
N GLU A 378 -20.28 23.37 36.41
CA GLU A 378 -19.08 23.33 37.26
C GLU A 378 -17.84 22.74 36.58
N ASN A 379 -17.98 21.70 35.76
CA ASN A 379 -16.84 21.08 35.07
C ASN A 379 -16.30 22.00 33.99
N THR A 380 -17.17 22.68 33.26
CA THR A 380 -16.77 23.65 32.24
C THR A 380 -16.01 24.83 32.88
N TYR A 381 -16.51 25.34 34.01
CA TYR A 381 -15.84 26.40 34.76
C TYR A 381 -14.45 25.96 35.30
N ASN A 382 -14.34 24.74 35.82
CA ASN A 382 -13.07 24.19 36.29
C ASN A 382 -12.06 24.01 35.15
N ILE A 383 -12.50 23.58 33.96
CA ILE A 383 -11.64 23.47 32.77
C ILE A 383 -11.12 24.86 32.35
N TYR A 384 -11.98 25.89 32.32
CA TYR A 384 -11.54 27.26 32.01
C TYR A 384 -10.55 27.80 33.03
N LYS A 385 -10.78 27.53 34.32
CA LYS A 385 -9.85 27.92 35.39
C LYS A 385 -8.50 27.22 35.27
N GLU A 386 -8.48 25.94 34.95
CA GLU A 386 -7.24 25.18 34.75
C GLU A 386 -6.46 25.64 33.50
N ILE A 387 -7.17 26.04 32.44
CA ILE A 387 -6.57 26.64 31.25
C ILE A 387 -5.90 27.98 31.59
N ASP A 388 -6.55 28.84 32.36
CA ASP A 388 -5.99 30.13 32.78
C ASP A 388 -4.77 29.97 33.69
N GLU A 389 -4.79 29.00 34.61
CA GLU A 389 -3.64 28.68 35.46
C GLU A 389 -2.44 28.19 34.63
N LYS A 390 -2.68 27.31 33.65
CA LYS A 390 -1.63 26.83 32.73
C LYS A 390 -1.07 27.95 31.85
N ASN A 391 -1.92 28.85 31.34
CA ASN A 391 -1.48 30.00 30.55
C ASN A 391 -0.59 30.94 31.36
N LYS A 392 -0.92 31.16 32.64
CA LYS A 392 -0.11 31.97 33.56
C LYS A 392 1.26 31.34 33.86
N ILE A 393 1.31 30.02 33.94
CA ILE A 393 2.56 29.26 34.09
C ILE A 393 3.43 29.41 32.83
N ILE A 394 2.83 29.30 31.63
CA ILE A 394 3.54 29.47 30.35
C ILE A 394 4.14 30.88 30.25
N GLU A 395 3.38 31.92 30.61
CA GLU A 395 3.86 33.31 30.60
C GLU A 395 5.05 33.52 31.56
N ASN A 396 5.03 32.89 32.73
CA ASN A 396 6.14 32.94 33.68
C ASN A 396 7.39 32.22 33.15
N TYR A 397 7.22 31.09 32.46
CA TYR A 397 8.34 30.40 31.82
C TYR A 397 8.94 31.24 30.68
N GLN A 398 8.12 31.91 29.87
CA GLN A 398 8.59 32.82 28.82
C GLN A 398 9.39 33.98 29.40
N LYS A 399 8.90 34.64 30.46
CA LYS A 399 9.65 35.70 31.16
C LYS A 399 10.99 35.20 31.72
N LYS A 400 11.04 33.95 32.16
CA LYS A 400 12.27 33.34 32.69
C LYS A 400 13.27 33.01 31.59
N ILE A 401 12.80 32.56 30.43
CA ILE A 401 13.63 32.36 29.24
C ILE A 401 14.21 33.70 28.79
N ASP A 402 13.40 34.75 28.67
CA ASP A 402 13.86 36.09 28.27
C ASP A 402 14.92 36.67 29.23
N SER A 403 14.78 36.40 30.54
CA SER A 403 15.76 36.81 31.55
C SER A 403 17.09 36.07 31.40
N LEU A 404 17.04 34.76 31.12
CA LEU A 404 18.23 33.93 30.89
C LEU A 404 18.93 34.33 29.58
N GLU A 405 18.18 34.65 28.53
CA GLU A 405 18.73 35.19 27.28
C GLU A 405 19.41 36.55 27.50
N LYS A 406 18.84 37.43 28.33
CA LYS A 406 19.49 38.69 28.73
C LYS A 406 20.77 38.48 29.53
N MET A 407 20.83 37.45 30.37
CA MET A 407 22.06 37.09 31.09
C MET A 407 23.14 36.55 30.15
N LEU A 408 22.76 35.70 29.19
CA LEU A 408 23.67 35.14 28.19
C LEU A 408 24.19 36.20 27.21
N THR A 409 23.39 37.21 26.91
CA THR A 409 23.77 38.32 26.01
C THR A 409 24.52 39.46 26.71
N SER A 410 24.66 39.42 28.04
CA SER A 410 25.52 40.36 28.76
C SER A 410 26.99 39.88 28.71
N PRO A 411 27.89 40.55 27.97
CA PRO A 411 29.26 40.11 27.82
C PRO A 411 30.03 40.31 29.13
N SER A 412 30.85 39.32 29.47
CA SER A 412 31.81 39.29 30.56
C SER A 412 32.82 40.44 30.49
N LYS A 413 32.42 41.64 30.95
CA LYS A 413 33.37 42.62 31.48
C LYS A 413 33.81 42.15 32.85
N ASN A 414 34.80 41.26 32.89
CA ASN A 414 35.82 41.11 33.94
C ASN A 414 36.71 39.90 33.65
N ARG A 415 37.69 40.10 32.78
CA ARG A 415 39.01 39.44 32.86
C ARG A 415 40.05 40.55 32.66
N ALA A 416 40.45 41.14 33.78
CA ALA A 416 41.78 41.70 33.94
C ALA A 416 42.70 40.56 34.42
#